data_AF-A0A354ME81-F1
#
_entry.id   AF-A0A354ME81-F1
#
_cell.length_a   1.000
_cell.length_b   1.000
_cell.length_c   1.000
_cell.angle_alpha   90.00
_cell.angle_beta   90.00
_cell.angle_gamma   90.00
#
_symmetry.space_group_name_H-M   'P 1'
#
loop_
_entity.id
_entity.type
_entity.pdbx_description
1 polymer ?
#
loop_
_entity_poly.entity_id
_entity_poly.type
_entity_poly.pdbx_seq_one_letter_code
_entity_poly.pdbx_strand_id
1 'polypeptide(L)'
;MIKSEVNVMSEIKSFYKEYEDMFEEYLEDIIGNLKNKNEKYKQLQEQYYELLRKNKNLNWVLEGQNEGRNLNNYECKMLSKLVQIFYNMKEIEAKELFFLGGNEAYFYFKNMGILK
;
A
#
# COMPACT_ATOMS: atom_id res chain seq x y z
N MET A 1 -14.76 32.90 43.19
CA MET A 1 -15.60 32.15 42.23
C MET A 1 -14.83 32.10 40.92
N ILE A 2 -13.92 31.13 40.80
CA ILE A 2 -13.03 30.98 39.64
C ILE A 2 -13.89 30.38 38.53
N LYS A 3 -13.99 31.11 37.41
CA LYS A 3 -14.68 30.64 36.20
C LYS A 3 -14.07 29.29 35.84
N SER A 4 -14.91 28.27 35.84
CA SER A 4 -14.65 26.99 35.23
C SER A 4 -13.99 27.22 33.87
N GLU A 5 -12.71 26.85 33.77
CA GLU A 5 -12.08 26.57 32.49
C GLU A 5 -12.94 25.50 31.85
N VAL A 6 -13.84 25.97 30.99
CA VAL A 6 -14.70 25.13 30.19
C VAL A 6 -13.75 24.20 29.44
N ASN A 7 -14.02 22.93 29.63
CA ASN A 7 -13.43 21.76 29.02
C ASN A 7 -13.45 21.88 27.48
N VAL A 8 -12.58 22.73 26.92
CA VAL A 8 -12.29 22.82 25.48
C VAL A 8 -11.07 21.94 25.18
N MET A 9 -11.03 20.74 25.76
CA MET A 9 -10.57 19.60 24.97
C MET A 9 -11.77 19.17 24.13
N SER A 10 -12.13 19.99 23.13
CA SER A 10 -12.89 19.47 21.99
C SER A 10 -12.20 18.19 21.58
N GLU A 11 -12.90 17.05 21.61
CA GLU A 11 -12.33 15.74 21.26
C GLU A 11 -11.41 15.92 20.05
N ILE A 12 -10.09 15.84 20.25
CA ILE A 12 -9.15 15.81 19.15
C ILE A 12 -9.41 14.48 18.48
N LYS A 13 -10.28 14.49 17.48
CA LYS A 13 -10.56 13.31 16.67
C LYS A 13 -9.25 13.01 15.94
N SER A 14 -8.63 11.89 16.31
CA SER A 14 -7.50 11.39 15.56
C SER A 14 -8.00 10.98 14.18
N PHE A 15 -7.16 11.14 13.16
CA PHE A 15 -7.39 10.59 11.83
C PHE A 15 -7.93 9.15 11.90
N TYR A 16 -7.32 8.33 12.78
CA TYR A 16 -7.74 6.95 13.02
C TYR A 16 -9.18 6.78 13.50
N LYS A 17 -9.73 7.73 14.28
CA LYS A 17 -11.12 7.71 14.76
C LYS A 17 -12.11 8.24 13.72
N GLU A 18 -11.66 9.08 12.79
CA GLU A 18 -12.50 9.62 11.71
C GLU A 18 -12.65 8.63 10.54
N TYR A 19 -11.62 7.82 10.30
CA TYR A 19 -11.57 6.87 9.20
C TYR A 19 -11.63 5.41 9.68
N GLU A 20 -12.00 5.12 10.93
CA GLU A 20 -12.01 3.76 11.47
C GLU A 20 -12.81 2.78 10.60
N ASP A 21 -14.00 3.19 10.15
CA ASP A 21 -14.88 2.40 9.29
C ASP A 21 -14.40 2.30 7.82
N MET A 22 -13.52 3.21 7.40
CA MET A 22 -13.10 3.41 6.00
C MET A 22 -11.57 3.32 5.82
N PHE A 23 -10.88 2.76 6.82
CA PHE A 23 -9.42 2.85 6.90
C PHE A 23 -8.75 2.09 5.75
N GLU A 24 -9.28 0.91 5.42
CA GLU A 24 -8.78 0.12 4.30
C GLU A 24 -8.95 0.85 2.96
N GLU A 25 -10.13 1.40 2.68
CA GLU A 25 -10.40 2.17 1.46
C GLU A 25 -9.47 3.37 1.34
N TYR A 26 -9.22 4.07 2.45
CA TYR A 26 -8.27 5.18 2.48
C TYR A 26 -6.85 4.74 2.10
N LEU A 27 -6.36 3.62 2.65
CA LEU A 27 -5.05 3.10 2.27
C LEU A 27 -5.01 2.68 0.81
N GLU A 28 -6.08 2.05 0.31
CA GLU A 28 -6.21 1.67 -1.09
C GLU A 28 -6.16 2.89 -2.03
N ASP A 29 -6.80 3.99 -1.68
CA ASP A 29 -6.76 5.25 -2.44
C ASP A 29 -5.35 5.84 -2.49
N ILE A 30 -4.63 5.84 -1.37
CA ILE A 30 -3.23 6.28 -1.32
C ILE A 30 -2.37 5.41 -2.24
N ILE A 31 -2.51 4.09 -2.14
CA ILE A 31 -1.78 3.16 -3.00
C ILE A 31 -2.19 3.32 -4.47
N GLY A 32 -3.47 3.55 -4.77
CA GLY A 32 -3.97 3.83 -6.12
C GLY A 32 -3.32 5.08 -6.71
N ASN A 33 -3.23 6.15 -5.92
CA ASN A 33 -2.54 7.38 -6.31
C ASN A 33 -1.04 7.16 -6.53
N LEU A 34 -0.39 6.40 -5.65
CA LEU A 34 1.03 6.04 -5.77
C LEU A 34 1.31 5.31 -7.09
N LYS A 35 0.48 4.32 -7.44
CA LYS A 35 0.58 3.56 -8.71
C LYS A 35 0.56 4.48 -9.93
N ASN A 36 -0.25 5.54 -9.88
CA ASN A 36 -0.42 6.50 -10.98
C ASN A 36 0.68 7.56 -11.07
N LYS A 37 1.40 7.84 -9.97
CA LYS A 37 2.40 8.93 -9.91
C LYS A 37 3.84 8.42 -9.90
N ASN A 38 4.07 7.22 -9.39
CA ASN A 38 5.42 6.67 -9.22
C ASN A 38 5.89 5.95 -10.49
N GLU A 39 6.78 6.58 -11.25
CA GLU A 39 7.29 6.03 -12.52
C GLU A 39 8.01 4.68 -12.35
N LYS A 40 8.74 4.49 -11.25
CA LYS A 40 9.38 3.20 -10.95
C LYS A 40 8.32 2.11 -10.72
N TYR A 41 7.25 2.44 -10.01
CA TYR A 41 6.13 1.52 -9.81
C TYR A 41 5.50 1.11 -11.15
N LYS A 42 5.18 2.09 -12.01
CA LYS A 42 4.59 1.83 -13.34
C LYS A 42 5.46 0.89 -14.17
N GLN A 43 6.77 1.14 -14.21
CA GLN A 43 7.73 0.29 -14.93
C GLN A 43 7.76 -1.14 -14.39
N LEU A 44 7.74 -1.31 -13.06
CA LEU A 44 7.68 -2.63 -12.44
C LEU A 44 6.36 -3.34 -12.77
N GLN A 45 5.25 -2.62 -12.72
CA GLN A 45 3.93 -3.16 -13.04
C GLN A 45 3.82 -3.59 -14.50
N GLU A 46 4.35 -2.79 -15.43
CA GLU A 46 4.43 -3.15 -16.84
C GLU A 46 5.28 -4.41 -17.04
N GLN A 47 6.47 -4.47 -16.43
CA GLN A 47 7.34 -5.66 -16.49
C GLN A 47 6.65 -6.91 -15.92
N TYR A 48 5.89 -6.76 -14.83
CA TYR A 48 5.12 -7.84 -14.22
C TYR A 48 4.11 -8.43 -15.20
N TYR A 49 3.28 -7.58 -15.81
CA TYR A 49 2.26 -8.03 -16.77
C TYR A 49 2.86 -8.55 -18.08
N GLU A 50 3.95 -7.97 -18.57
CA GLU A 50 4.66 -8.47 -19.73
C GLU A 50 5.23 -9.88 -19.50
N LEU A 51 5.76 -10.15 -18.30
CA LEU A 51 6.24 -11.48 -17.94
C LEU A 51 5.09 -12.50 -17.93
N LEU A 52 3.94 -12.15 -17.34
CA LEU A 52 2.75 -13.00 -17.37
C LEU A 52 2.27 -13.29 -18.80
N ARG A 53 2.15 -12.26 -19.65
CA ARG A 53 1.72 -12.41 -21.05
C ARG A 53 2.63 -13.35 -21.85
N LYS A 54 3.94 -13.26 -21.62
CA LYS A 54 4.95 -14.10 -22.30
C LYS A 54 5.01 -15.54 -21.75
N ASN A 55 4.47 -15.79 -20.55
CA ASN A 55 4.51 -17.07 -19.85
C ASN A 55 3.10 -17.56 -19.51
N LYS A 56 2.33 -17.95 -20.54
CA LYS A 56 0.91 -18.31 -20.39
C LYS A 56 0.64 -19.44 -19.38
N ASN A 57 1.45 -20.50 -19.40
CA ASN A 57 1.28 -21.62 -18.46
C ASN A 57 1.55 -21.18 -17.00
N LEU A 58 2.56 -20.33 -16.78
CA LEU A 58 2.77 -19.68 -15.48
C LEU A 58 1.56 -18.84 -15.07
N ASN A 59 1.00 -18.02 -15.97
CA ASN A 59 -0.20 -17.23 -15.68
C ASN A 59 -1.39 -18.11 -15.28
N TRP A 60 -1.65 -19.20 -16.01
CA TRP A 60 -2.71 -20.14 -15.67
C TRP A 60 -2.53 -20.79 -14.30
N VAL A 61 -1.30 -21.19 -13.96
CA VAL A 61 -0.98 -21.76 -12.64
C VAL A 61 -1.23 -20.73 -11.52
N LEU A 62 -0.85 -19.47 -11.73
CA LEU A 62 -1.11 -18.40 -10.76
C LEU A 62 -2.61 -18.05 -10.63
N GLU A 63 -3.40 -18.25 -11.68
CA GLU A 63 -4.87 -18.15 -11.67
C GLU A 63 -5.56 -19.38 -11.04
N GLY A 64 -4.78 -20.37 -10.56
CA GLY A 64 -5.30 -21.58 -9.91
C GLY A 64 -5.70 -22.70 -10.87
N GLN A 65 -5.44 -22.56 -12.19
CA GLN A 65 -5.72 -23.58 -13.19
C GLN A 65 -4.63 -24.66 -13.22
N ASN A 66 -4.44 -25.34 -12.10
CA ASN A 66 -3.26 -26.20 -11.86
C ASN A 66 -3.41 -27.64 -12.41
N GLU A 67 -4.63 -28.06 -12.77
CA GLU A 67 -4.87 -29.42 -13.23
C GLU A 67 -4.11 -29.71 -14.53
N GLY A 68 -3.21 -30.70 -14.46
CA GLY A 68 -2.34 -31.09 -15.58
C GLY A 68 -1.29 -30.04 -15.97
N ARG A 69 -1.09 -28.98 -15.16
CA ARG A 69 -0.11 -27.92 -15.43
C ARG A 69 1.00 -27.96 -14.41
N ASN A 70 2.20 -28.26 -14.90
CA ASN A 70 3.42 -28.16 -14.12
C ASN A 70 4.30 -27.05 -14.70
N LEU A 71 5.02 -26.35 -13.83
CA LEU A 71 6.02 -25.38 -14.25
C LEU A 71 7.31 -26.11 -14.61
N ASN A 72 7.85 -25.81 -15.79
CA ASN A 72 9.19 -26.26 -16.16
C ASN A 72 10.28 -25.36 -15.54
N ASN A 73 11.55 -25.74 -15.69
CA ASN A 73 12.68 -25.00 -15.11
C ASN A 73 12.77 -23.53 -15.58
N TYR A 74 12.38 -23.24 -16.82
CA TYR A 74 12.35 -21.86 -17.32
C TYR A 74 11.22 -21.07 -16.65
N GLU A 75 10.04 -21.67 -16.52
CA GLU A 75 8.88 -21.04 -15.88
C GLU A 75 9.09 -20.84 -14.38
N CYS A 76 9.78 -21.75 -13.69
CA CYS A 76 10.21 -21.55 -12.30
C CYS A 76 11.14 -20.34 -12.16
N LYS A 77 12.07 -20.13 -13.11
CA LYS A 77 12.91 -18.91 -13.13
C LYS A 77 12.09 -17.65 -13.38
N MET A 78 11.07 -17.73 -14.24
CA MET A 78 10.18 -16.61 -14.51
C MET A 78 9.29 -16.30 -13.29
N LEU A 79 8.80 -17.32 -12.59
CA LEU A 79 8.09 -17.16 -11.31
C LEU A 79 8.98 -16.45 -10.27
N SER A 80 10.24 -16.87 -10.13
CA SER A 80 11.17 -16.20 -9.22
C SER A 80 11.36 -14.71 -9.55
N LYS A 81 11.50 -14.37 -10.84
CA LYS A 81 11.55 -12.96 -11.28
C LYS A 81 10.26 -12.21 -11.00
N LEU A 82 9.11 -12.83 -11.24
CA LEU A 82 7.80 -12.24 -11.00
C LEU A 82 7.59 -11.93 -9.51
N VAL A 83 7.97 -12.86 -8.63
CA VAL A 83 7.96 -12.68 -7.17
C VAL A 83 8.86 -11.51 -6.75
N GLN A 84 10.06 -11.40 -7.33
CA GLN A 84 10.96 -10.28 -7.05
C GLN A 84 10.34 -8.93 -7.45
N ILE A 85 9.71 -8.85 -8.64
CA ILE A 85 9.03 -7.63 -9.10
C ILE A 85 7.88 -7.28 -8.15
N PHE A 86 7.09 -8.27 -7.73
CA PHE A 86 6.01 -8.08 -6.76
C PHE A 86 6.52 -7.50 -5.44
N TYR A 87 7.58 -8.08 -4.87
CA TYR A 87 8.17 -7.55 -3.62
C TYR A 87 8.74 -6.14 -3.79
N ASN A 88 9.35 -5.83 -4.94
CA ASN A 88 9.83 -4.48 -5.22
C ASN A 88 8.68 -3.46 -5.28
N MET A 89 7.52 -3.84 -5.82
CA MET A 89 6.32 -3.00 -5.79
C MET A 89 5.82 -2.83 -4.35
N LYS A 90 5.75 -3.92 -3.56
CA LYS A 90 5.34 -3.88 -2.14
C LYS A 90 6.26 -3.05 -1.27
N GLU A 91 7.55 -3.02 -1.55
CA GLU A 91 8.50 -2.15 -0.84
C GLU A 91 8.20 -0.66 -1.10
N ILE A 92 7.80 -0.30 -2.32
CA ILE A 92 7.41 1.07 -2.67
C ILE A 92 6.10 1.44 -1.95
N GLU A 93 5.10 0.55 -1.97
CA GLU A 93 3.84 0.74 -1.22
C GLU A 93 4.09 0.92 0.28
N ALA A 94 4.92 0.06 0.88
CA ALA A 94 5.23 0.11 2.30
C ALA A 94 5.92 1.43 2.70
N LYS A 95 6.83 1.94 1.88
CA LYS A 95 7.48 3.24 2.12
C LYS A 95 6.49 4.38 2.09
N GLU A 96 5.57 4.41 1.12
CA GLU A 96 4.53 5.43 1.03
C GLU A 96 3.65 5.45 2.28
N LEU A 97 3.17 4.26 2.69
CA LEU A 97 2.33 4.12 3.89
C LEU A 97 3.07 4.47 5.18
N PHE A 98 4.37 4.14 5.27
CA PHE A 98 5.21 4.54 6.40
C PHE A 98 5.31 6.06 6.52
N PHE A 99 5.57 6.77 5.42
CA PHE A 99 5.62 8.23 5.41
C PHE A 99 4.25 8.86 5.71
N LEU A 100 3.18 8.24 5.22
CA LEU A 100 1.81 8.66 5.53
C LEU A 100 1.54 8.63 7.03
N GLY A 101 1.84 7.51 7.69
CA GLY A 101 1.67 7.39 9.15
C GLY A 101 2.48 8.43 9.92
N GLY A 102 3.68 8.75 9.45
CA GLY A 102 4.50 9.84 10.01
C GLY A 102 3.86 11.23 9.84
N ASN A 103 3.28 11.51 8.68
CA ASN A 103 2.55 12.77 8.43
C ASN A 103 1.31 12.89 9.32
N GLU A 104 0.52 11.82 9.43
CA GLU A 104 -0.66 11.78 10.31
C GLU A 104 -0.26 11.99 11.78
N ALA A 105 0.84 11.37 12.22
CA ALA A 105 1.37 11.59 13.57
C ALA A 105 1.82 13.04 13.78
N TYR A 106 2.50 13.66 12.81
CA TYR A 106 2.89 15.06 12.89
C TYR A 106 1.68 15.98 13.06
N PHE A 107 0.65 15.83 12.23
CA PHE A 107 -0.57 16.64 12.33
C PHE A 107 -1.32 16.38 13.62
N TYR A 108 -1.39 15.13 14.08
CA TYR A 108 -1.99 14.79 15.36
C TYR A 108 -1.30 15.53 16.53
N PHE A 109 0.02 15.46 16.62
CA PHE A 109 0.76 16.14 17.69
C PHE A 109 0.73 17.67 17.56
N LYS A 110 0.68 18.20 16.33
CA LYS A 110 0.51 19.63 16.08
C LYS A 110 -0.86 20.12 16.55
N ASN A 111 -1.93 19.38 16.25
CA ASN A 111 -3.29 19.70 16.68
C ASN A 111 -3.46 19.62 18.20
N MET A 112 -2.65 18.80 18.88
CA MET A 112 -2.56 18.75 20.35
C MET A 112 -1.75 19.92 20.96
N GLY A 113 -1.10 20.76 20.15
CA GLY A 113 -0.21 21.81 20.64
C GLY A 113 1.12 21.30 21.22
N ILE A 114 1.45 20.02 21.00
CA ILE A 114 2.73 19.42 21.44
C ILE A 114 3.86 19.87 20.50
N LEU A 115 3.58 19.85 19.20
CA LEU A 115 4.47 20.40 18.17
C LEU A 115 4.02 21.82 17.80
N LYS A 116 4.97 22.70 17.52
CA LYS A 116 4.73 24.08 17.05
C LYS A 116 4.60 24.14 15.53
#